data_AF-A0A3D1MCL8-F1
#
_entry.id   AF-A0A3D1MCL8-F1
#
_cell.length_a   1.000
_cell.length_b   1.000
_cell.length_c   1.000
_cell.angle_alpha   90.00
_cell.angle_beta   90.00
_cell.angle_gamma   90.00
#
_symmetry.space_group_name_H-M   'P 1'
#
loop_
_entity.id
_entity.type
_entity.pdbx_description
1 polymer ?
#
loop_
_entity_poly.entity_id
_entity_poly.type
_entity_poly.pdbx_seq_one_letter_code
_entity_poly.pdbx_strand_id
1 'polypeptide(L)'
;MLPTVLQFFASLSLLIVLHEFGHFIAARMFGVRVKKFYLFFDFLFPFPNLANFSLFKKKVGDTEYGIGWFPFGGYVQMAGIMDESMDEEELKQPPKPDEFRSKPAWQRLIILLGGIIVNLLLAV
;
A
#
# COMPACT_ATOMS: atom_id res chain seq x y z
N MET A 1 0.86 -27.56 15.10
CA MET A 1 1.86 -26.49 15.12
C MET A 1 2.19 -25.98 13.72
N LEU A 2 2.85 -26.76 12.85
CA LEU A 2 3.14 -26.34 11.47
C LEU A 2 1.90 -25.90 10.64
N PRO A 3 0.78 -26.65 10.60
CA PRO A 3 -0.39 -26.21 9.85
C PRO A 3 -1.01 -24.92 10.41
N THR A 4 -0.96 -24.73 11.73
CA THR A 4 -1.48 -23.53 12.40
C THR A 4 -0.69 -22.28 12.04
N VAL A 5 0.65 -22.39 11.97
CA VAL A 5 1.52 -21.29 11.57
C VAL A 5 1.27 -20.93 10.10
N LEU A 6 1.16 -21.92 9.22
CA LEU A 6 0.87 -21.68 7.80
C LEU A 6 -0.51 -21.02 7.60
N GLN A 7 -1.53 -21.50 8.32
CA GLN A 7 -2.88 -20.92 8.32
C GLN A 7 -2.88 -19.48 8.81
N PHE A 8 -2.11 -19.17 9.86
CA PHE A 8 -1.96 -17.82 10.37
C PHE A 8 -1.36 -16.87 9.33
N PHE A 9 -0.25 -17.25 8.70
CA PHE A 9 0.34 -16.40 7.65
C PHE A 9 -0.57 -16.28 6.43
N ALA A 10 -1.26 -17.36 6.03
CA ALA A 10 -2.20 -17.30 4.91
C ALA A 10 -3.38 -16.36 5.20
N SER A 11 -3.98 -16.43 6.38
CA SER A 11 -5.09 -15.53 6.77
C SER A 11 -4.63 -14.10 6.93
N LEU A 12 -3.44 -13.88 7.52
CA LEU A 12 -2.82 -12.56 7.66
C LEU A 12 -2.53 -11.94 6.29
N SER A 13 -1.90 -12.69 5.37
CA SER A 13 -1.64 -12.22 4.00
C SER A 13 -2.93 -11.84 3.28
N LEU A 14 -3.98 -12.65 3.39
CA LEU A 14 -5.25 -12.37 2.75
C LEU A 14 -5.89 -11.08 3.30
N LEU A 15 -5.90 -10.91 4.63
CA LEU A 15 -6.42 -9.71 5.28
C LEU A 15 -5.65 -8.45 4.84
N ILE A 16 -4.32 -8.52 4.82
CA ILE A 16 -3.46 -7.41 4.40
C ILE A 16 -3.75 -7.04 2.94
N VAL A 17 -3.74 -8.02 2.02
CA VAL A 17 -4.00 -7.73 0.60
C VAL A 17 -5.35 -7.06 0.40
N LEU A 18 -6.39 -7.53 1.09
CA LEU A 18 -7.73 -6.95 0.97
C LEU A 18 -7.79 -5.54 1.58
N HIS A 19 -7.14 -5.31 2.71
CA HIS A 19 -7.01 -3.98 3.31
C HIS A 19 -6.32 -3.00 2.36
N GLU A 20 -5.13 -3.35 1.88
CA GLU A 20 -4.37 -2.51 0.92
C GLU A 20 -5.16 -2.29 -0.37
N PHE A 21 -5.90 -3.32 -0.83
CA PHE A 21 -6.73 -3.22 -2.03
C PHE A 21 -7.85 -2.17 -1.88
N GLY A 22 -8.38 -1.98 -0.67
CA GLY A 22 -9.33 -0.90 -0.38
C GLY A 22 -8.74 0.49 -0.59
N HIS A 23 -7.53 0.74 -0.09
CA HIS A 23 -6.79 1.98 -0.34
C HIS A 23 -6.49 2.15 -1.83
N PHE A 24 -6.03 1.08 -2.49
CA PHE A 24 -5.69 1.07 -3.91
C PHE A 24 -6.86 1.46 -4.80
N ILE A 25 -8.03 0.81 -4.63
CA ILE A 25 -9.21 1.13 -5.43
C ILE A 25 -9.64 2.58 -5.18
N ALA A 26 -9.74 3.00 -3.92
CA ALA A 26 -10.17 4.35 -3.59
C ALA A 26 -9.24 5.41 -4.21
N ALA A 27 -7.92 5.18 -4.17
CA ALA A 27 -6.94 6.07 -4.81
C ALA A 27 -7.16 6.13 -6.34
N ARG A 28 -7.28 4.98 -6.99
CA ARG A 28 -7.50 4.90 -8.46
C ARG A 28 -8.82 5.52 -8.89
N MET A 29 -9.88 5.40 -8.09
CA MET A 29 -11.19 6.02 -8.36
C MET A 29 -11.13 7.55 -8.38
N PHE A 30 -10.30 8.17 -7.54
CA PHE A 30 -10.10 9.62 -7.55
C PHE A 30 -8.96 10.08 -8.46
N GLY A 31 -8.42 9.17 -9.29
CA GLY A 31 -7.32 9.47 -10.19
C GLY A 31 -6.03 9.85 -9.47
N VAL A 32 -5.77 9.24 -8.31
CA VAL A 32 -4.47 9.30 -7.64
C VAL A 32 -3.59 8.20 -8.22
N ARG A 33 -2.35 8.57 -8.59
CA ARG A 33 -1.36 7.63 -9.10
C ARG A 33 -0.85 6.77 -7.95
N VAL A 34 -0.89 5.46 -8.18
CA VAL A 34 -0.30 4.46 -7.27
C VAL A 34 0.98 3.94 -7.90
N LYS A 35 2.10 4.13 -7.21
CA LYS A 35 3.44 3.70 -7.64
C LYS A 35 3.71 2.24 -7.29
N LYS A 36 3.32 1.82 -6.09
CA LYS A 36 3.54 0.45 -5.60
C LYS A 36 2.29 -0.09 -4.92
N PHE A 37 2.02 -1.37 -5.14
CA PHE A 37 1.04 -2.17 -4.43
C PHE A 37 1.73 -3.45 -3.95
N TYR A 38 2.06 -3.52 -2.67
CA TYR A 38 2.93 -4.57 -2.14
C TYR A 38 2.23 -5.36 -1.03
N LEU A 39 2.25 -6.68 -1.20
CA LEU A 39 2.05 -7.60 -0.09
C LEU A 39 3.40 -7.72 0.64
N PHE A 40 3.45 -7.47 1.94
CA PHE A 40 4.69 -7.45 2.73
C PHE A 40 5.64 -6.29 2.40
N PHE A 41 6.45 -5.89 3.38
CA PHE A 41 7.42 -4.82 3.18
C PHE A 41 8.62 -5.34 2.39
N ASP A 42 9.06 -4.54 1.42
CA ASP A 42 10.29 -4.78 0.65
C ASP A 42 11.53 -4.25 1.39
N PHE A 43 11.37 -3.71 2.59
CA PHE A 43 12.43 -3.21 3.48
C PHE A 43 12.27 -3.82 4.89
N LEU A 44 13.31 -3.71 5.72
CA LEU A 44 13.23 -4.13 7.13
C LEU A 44 12.46 -3.09 7.95
N PHE A 45 11.20 -3.31 8.29
CA PHE A 45 10.48 -2.42 9.20
C PHE A 45 11.10 -2.43 10.61
N PRO A 46 11.33 -1.28 11.28
CA PRO A 46 10.94 0.09 10.92
C PRO A 46 12.03 0.92 10.19
N PHE A 47 13.04 0.28 9.59
CA PHE A 47 14.18 0.87 8.90
C PHE A 47 14.04 0.78 7.36
N PRO A 48 13.38 1.75 6.69
CA PRO A 48 13.05 1.68 5.26
C PRO A 48 14.24 1.73 4.29
N ASN A 49 15.44 2.02 4.79
CA ASN A 49 16.68 2.08 4.02
C ASN A 49 17.54 0.81 4.16
N LEU A 50 17.03 -0.23 4.83
CA LEU A 50 17.78 -1.44 5.12
C LEU A 50 17.11 -2.67 4.51
N ALA A 51 17.92 -3.50 3.86
CA ALA A 51 17.49 -4.75 3.22
C ALA A 51 16.35 -4.54 2.20
N ASN A 52 16.54 -3.59 1.28
CA ASN A 52 15.53 -3.23 0.28
C ASN A 52 15.53 -4.22 -0.89
N PHE A 53 14.70 -5.25 -0.83
CA PHE A 53 14.50 -6.21 -1.92
C PHE A 53 13.09 -6.79 -1.92
N SER A 54 12.69 -7.38 -3.05
CA SER A 54 11.36 -7.97 -3.21
C SER A 54 11.51 -9.41 -3.66
N LEU A 55 10.71 -10.32 -3.11
CA LEU A 55 10.66 -11.72 -3.55
C LEU A 55 10.09 -11.83 -4.96
N PHE A 56 9.12 -10.98 -5.27
CA PHE A 56 8.54 -10.87 -6.59
C PHE A 56 8.15 -9.42 -6.86
N LYS A 57 8.27 -8.97 -8.11
CA LYS A 57 7.75 -7.67 -8.55
C LYS A 57 7.42 -7.68 -10.03
N LYS A 58 6.34 -7.01 -10.39
CA LYS A 58 5.88 -6.82 -11.77
C LYS A 58 5.25 -5.46 -11.91
N LYS A 59 5.75 -4.67 -12.87
CA LYS A 59 5.15 -3.38 -13.22
C LYS A 59 4.05 -3.55 -14.26
N VAL A 60 2.88 -2.98 -13.99
CA VAL A 60 1.74 -2.93 -14.92
C VAL A 60 1.22 -1.49 -14.94
N GLY A 61 1.44 -0.79 -16.06
CA GLY A 61 1.18 0.64 -16.16
C GLY A 61 2.06 1.44 -15.20
N ASP A 62 1.43 2.28 -14.37
CA ASP A 62 2.12 3.12 -13.38
C ASP A 62 2.40 2.40 -12.06
N THR A 63 1.79 1.23 -11.83
CA THR A 63 1.84 0.51 -10.56
C THR A 63 2.77 -0.69 -10.63
N GLU A 64 3.71 -0.76 -9.69
CA GLU A 64 4.52 -1.95 -9.42
C GLU A 64 3.81 -2.81 -8.37
N TYR A 65 3.43 -4.02 -8.79
CA TYR A 65 2.85 -5.03 -7.91
C TYR A 65 3.96 -5.92 -7.40
N GLY A 66 4.08 -6.09 -6.09
CA GLY A 66 5.19 -6.82 -5.51
C GLY A 66 4.84 -7.62 -4.27
N ILE A 67 5.77 -8.50 -3.93
CA ILE A 67 5.78 -9.25 -2.68
C ILE A 67 7.10 -8.92 -1.98
N GLY A 68 7.01 -8.22 -0.86
CA GLY A 68 8.13 -7.93 0.04
C GLY A 68 8.62 -9.19 0.76
N TRP A 69 9.85 -9.16 1.25
CA TRP A 69 10.43 -10.28 1.98
C TRP A 69 10.05 -10.27 3.46
N PHE A 70 9.68 -9.11 4.01
CA PHE A 70 9.38 -8.94 5.43
C PHE A 70 7.88 -9.13 5.70
N PRO A 71 7.47 -10.26 6.32
CA PRO A 71 6.09 -10.78 6.25
C PRO A 71 5.07 -10.05 7.15
N PHE A 72 5.42 -8.88 7.69
CA PHE A 72 4.55 -8.11 8.57
C PHE A 72 4.13 -6.83 7.88
N GLY A 73 2.88 -6.79 7.40
CA GLY A 73 2.29 -5.61 6.77
C GLY A 73 2.20 -5.72 5.25
N GLY A 74 1.86 -4.60 4.65
CA GLY A 74 1.72 -4.38 3.21
C GLY A 74 1.57 -2.88 3.01
N TYR A 75 1.71 -2.41 1.78
CA TYR A 75 1.58 -0.97 1.55
C TYR A 75 1.16 -0.64 0.12
N VAL A 76 0.44 0.48 0.01
CA VAL A 76 0.12 1.16 -1.24
C VAL A 76 0.87 2.49 -1.30
N GLN A 77 1.93 2.55 -2.10
CA GLN A 77 2.69 3.79 -2.29
C GLN A 77 1.95 4.72 -3.25
N MET A 78 1.48 5.87 -2.74
CA MET A 78 0.69 6.84 -3.49
C MET A 78 1.53 8.07 -3.82
N ALA A 79 1.30 8.68 -4.99
CA ALA A 79 1.99 9.91 -5.34
C ALA A 79 1.55 11.07 -4.41
N GLY A 80 2.51 11.82 -3.88
CA GLY A 80 2.24 13.02 -3.08
C GLY A 80 1.73 12.77 -1.64
N ILE A 81 2.08 11.63 -1.04
CA ILE A 81 1.99 11.37 0.41
C ILE A 81 3.38 11.00 0.94
N MET A 82 3.74 11.42 2.16
CA MET A 82 4.86 10.78 2.87
C MET A 82 4.36 9.44 3.38
N ASP A 83 4.81 8.36 2.76
CA ASP A 83 4.53 7.00 3.23
C ASP A 83 5.82 6.31 3.70
N GLU A 84 5.69 5.03 4.03
CA GLU A 84 6.76 4.21 4.62
C GLU A 84 7.99 4.06 3.69
N SER A 85 7.81 4.37 2.40
CA SER A 85 8.87 4.49 1.42
C SER A 85 9.09 5.97 1.07
N MET A 86 9.82 6.65 1.96
CA MET A 86 10.08 8.10 1.92
C MET A 86 10.45 8.62 0.53
N ASP A 87 9.54 9.36 -0.12
CA ASP A 87 9.77 10.12 -1.35
C ASP A 87 9.80 11.64 -1.04
N GLU A 88 10.74 12.06 -0.21
CA GLU A 88 10.84 13.46 0.28
C GLU A 88 11.05 14.49 -0.85
N GLU A 89 11.67 14.08 -1.96
CA GLU A 89 11.96 14.98 -3.07
C GLU A 89 10.71 15.36 -3.88
N GLU A 90 9.71 14.48 -3.94
CA GLU A 90 8.46 14.76 -4.66
C GLU A 90 7.60 15.81 -3.95
N LEU A 91 7.68 15.86 -2.62
CA LEU A 91 6.89 16.78 -1.82
C LEU A 91 7.40 18.22 -1.89
N LYS A 92 8.64 18.43 -2.33
CA LYS A 92 9.24 19.76 -2.56
C LYS A 92 8.69 20.44 -3.81
N GLN A 93 8.13 19.67 -4.75
CA GLN A 93 7.52 20.21 -5.97
C GLN A 93 6.07 20.66 -5.71
N PRO A 94 5.49 21.55 -6.54
CA PRO A 94 4.07 21.88 -6.47
C PRO A 94 3.19 20.63 -6.72
N PRO A 95 2.00 20.55 -6.09
CA PRO A 95 1.12 19.39 -6.19
C PRO A 95 0.62 19.15 -7.61
N LYS A 96 0.83 17.94 -8.12
CA LYS A 96 0.33 17.53 -9.44
C LYS A 96 -1.11 17.02 -9.34
N PRO A 97 -1.94 17.14 -10.40
CA PRO A 97 -3.36 16.77 -10.36
C PRO A 97 -3.65 15.30 -10.02
N ASP A 98 -2.67 14.41 -10.21
CA ASP A 98 -2.76 12.98 -9.95
C ASP A 98 -2.05 12.55 -8.65
N GLU A 99 -1.70 13.52 -7.80
CA GLU A 99 -1.17 13.30 -6.46
C GLU A 99 -2.28 13.37 -5.40
N PHE A 100 -2.12 12.59 -4.33
CA PHE A 100 -3.04 12.56 -3.18
C PHE A 100 -3.27 13.96 -2.60
N ARG A 101 -2.20 14.74 -2.41
CA ARG A 101 -2.25 16.10 -1.85
C ARG A 101 -3.01 17.13 -2.71
N SER A 102 -3.23 16.84 -4.00
CA SER A 102 -4.03 17.71 -4.89
C SER A 102 -5.55 17.52 -4.72
N LYS A 103 -5.97 16.44 -4.05
CA LYS A 103 -7.38 16.07 -3.93
C LYS A 103 -8.07 16.81 -2.76
N PRO A 104 -9.37 17.13 -2.89
CA PRO A 104 -10.14 17.70 -1.79
C PRO A 104 -10.15 16.76 -0.57
N ALA A 105 -10.31 17.33 0.62
CA ALA A 105 -10.15 16.63 1.88
C ALA A 105 -11.05 15.38 2.03
N TRP A 106 -12.27 15.43 1.51
CA TRP A 106 -13.20 14.30 1.56
C TRP A 106 -12.76 13.11 0.70
N GLN A 107 -12.13 13.36 -0.47
CA GLN A 107 -11.57 12.28 -1.29
C GLN A 107 -10.38 11.64 -0.59
N ARG A 108 -9.49 12.47 -0.02
CA ARG A 108 -8.37 12.01 0.80
C ARG A 108 -8.85 11.16 1.97
N LEU A 109 -9.92 11.57 2.65
CA LEU A 109 -10.51 10.80 3.75
C LEU A 109 -10.99 9.43 3.28
N ILE A 110 -11.71 9.35 2.15
CA ILE A 110 -12.18 8.06 1.62
C ILE A 110 -11.00 7.14 1.25
N ILE A 111 -9.94 7.70 0.66
CA ILE A 111 -8.71 6.95 0.36
C ILE A 111 -8.09 6.40 1.64
N LEU A 112 -7.92 7.23 2.67
CA LEU A 112 -7.35 6.82 3.97
C LEU A 112 -8.24 5.85 4.74
N LEU A 113 -9.54 5.82 4.48
CA LEU A 113 -10.47 4.87 5.09
C LEU A 113 -10.64 3.59 4.26
N GLY A 114 -10.14 3.54 3.03
CA GLY A 114 -10.38 2.47 2.06
C GLY A 114 -10.14 1.08 2.63
N GLY A 115 -9.00 0.84 3.26
CA GLY A 115 -8.68 -0.46 3.86
C GLY A 115 -9.56 -0.83 5.06
N ILE A 116 -9.93 0.14 5.90
CA ILE A 116 -10.85 -0.08 7.02
C ILE A 116 -12.24 -0.44 6.49
N ILE A 117 -12.72 0.28 5.47
CA ILE A 117 -14.02 0.02 4.85
C ILE A 117 -14.06 -1.41 4.29
N VAL A 118 -13.02 -1.83 3.56
CA VAL A 118 -12.95 -3.21 3.04
C VAL A 118 -12.93 -4.23 4.16
N ASN A 119 -12.15 -4.02 5.22
CA ASN A 119 -12.14 -4.93 6.36
C ASN A 119 -13.52 -5.05 7.03
N LEU A 120 -14.24 -3.93 7.20
CA LEU A 120 -15.59 -3.94 7.79
C LEU A 120 -16.60 -4.68 6.90
N LEU A 121 -16.50 -4.53 5.58
CA LEU A 121 -17.37 -5.23 4.63
C LEU A 121 -17.12 -6.74 4.60
N LEU A 122 -15.88 -7.16 4.81
CA LEU A 122 -15.47 -8.57 4.80
C LEU A 122 -15.56 -9.25 6.17
N ALA A 123 -15.76 -8.49 7.23
CA ALA A 123 -15.84 -9.01 8.60
C ALA A 123 -17.17 -9.72 8.93
N VAL A 124 -18.12 -9.77 7.98
CA VAL A 124 -19.43 -10.41 8.12
C VAL A 124 -19.42 -11.81 7.52
#